data_AF-A0A1W1HL04-F1
#
_entry.id   AF-A0A1W1HL04-F1
#
_cell.length_a   1.000
_cell.length_b   1.000
_cell.length_c   1.000
_cell.angle_alpha   90.00
_cell.angle_beta   90.00
_cell.angle_gamma   90.00
#
_symmetry.space_group_name_H-M   'P 1'
#
loop_
_entity.id
_entity.type
_entity.pdbx_description
1 polymer ?
#
loop_
_entity_poly.entity_id
_entity_poly.type
_entity_poly.pdbx_seq_one_letter_code
_entity_poly.pdbx_strand_id
1 'polypeptide(L)'
;MNTVGVQQAISTLPEIIKSTIDNCEETVIVSDSGSVVLIDQREWDNISETLRLFHDKKSLKALIEGHEVRDKGLIPTSITTEEAFYDLQTEYSKKCK
;
A
#
# COMPACT_ATOMS: atom_id res chain seq x y z
N MET A 1 19.10 -4.20 -1.87
CA MET A 1 19.37 -3.01 -1.02
C MET A 1 20.75 -2.48 -1.37
N ASN A 2 20.79 -1.32 -2.01
CA ASN A 2 22.01 -0.65 -2.44
C ASN A 2 22.35 0.52 -1.49
N THR A 3 23.62 0.88 -1.36
CA THR A 3 24.04 2.03 -0.52
C THR A 3 25.02 2.90 -1.29
N VAL A 4 24.73 4.19 -1.38
CA VAL A 4 25.52 5.17 -2.13
C VAL A 4 25.76 6.43 -1.30
N GLY A 5 26.91 7.08 -1.50
CA GLY A 5 27.17 8.38 -0.89
C GLY A 5 26.42 9.51 -1.61
N VAL A 6 26.06 10.57 -0.89
CA VAL A 6 25.31 11.71 -1.44
C VAL A 6 25.99 12.33 -2.67
N GLN A 7 27.32 12.39 -2.70
CA GLN A 7 28.08 12.94 -3.83
C GLN A 7 27.92 12.09 -5.11
N GLN A 8 27.87 10.77 -4.95
CA GLN A 8 27.61 9.85 -6.05
C GLN A 8 26.14 9.90 -6.46
N ALA A 9 25.23 10.02 -5.50
CA ALA A 9 23.80 10.14 -5.79
C ALA A 9 23.50 11.40 -6.61
N ILE A 10 24.17 12.53 -6.36
CA ILE A 10 23.98 13.77 -7.15
C ILE A 10 24.29 13.55 -8.63
N SER A 11 25.35 12.81 -8.96
CA SER A 11 25.74 12.56 -10.35
C SER A 11 24.96 11.45 -11.04
N THR A 12 24.31 10.56 -10.28
CA THR A 12 23.66 9.33 -10.81
C THR A 12 22.19 9.18 -10.40
N LEU A 13 21.57 10.25 -9.90
CA LEU A 13 20.20 10.21 -9.38
C LEU A 13 19.17 9.64 -10.38
N PRO A 14 19.20 10.00 -11.68
CA PRO A 14 18.26 9.43 -12.65
C PRO A 14 18.40 7.91 -12.80
N GLU A 15 19.62 7.37 -12.78
CA GLU A 15 19.84 5.92 -12.85
C GLU A 15 19.39 5.23 -11.56
N ILE A 16 19.65 5.84 -10.40
CA ILE A 16 19.21 5.31 -9.11
C ILE A 16 17.67 5.22 -9.05
N ILE A 17 16.97 6.28 -9.49
CA ILE A 17 15.49 6.29 -9.54
C ILE A 17 15.00 5.18 -10.47
N LYS A 18 15.53 5.12 -11.69
CA LYS A 18 15.14 4.10 -12.67
C LYS A 18 15.36 2.69 -12.12
N SER A 19 16.53 2.41 -11.54
CA SER A 19 16.86 1.12 -10.95
C SER A 19 15.92 0.76 -9.79
N THR A 20 15.57 1.73 -8.95
CA THR A 20 14.66 1.53 -7.81
C THR A 20 13.25 1.12 -8.29
N ILE A 21 12.75 1.78 -9.35
CA ILE A 21 11.43 1.49 -9.93
C ILE A 21 11.45 0.14 -10.69
N ASP A 22 12.49 -0.12 -11.48
CA ASP A 22 12.56 -1.29 -12.37
C ASP A 22 12.82 -2.58 -11.58
N ASN A 23 13.62 -2.52 -10.52
CA ASN A 23 14.03 -3.70 -9.75
C ASN A 23 13.29 -3.86 -8.41
N CYS A 24 12.43 -2.90 -8.05
CA CYS A 24 11.80 -2.81 -6.73
C CYS A 24 12.82 -2.89 -5.57
N GLU A 25 14.03 -2.37 -5.78
CA GLU A 25 15.10 -2.41 -4.78
C GLU A 25 15.32 -1.05 -4.12
N GLU A 26 15.34 -1.04 -2.79
CA GLU A 26 15.64 0.15 -2.00
C GLU A 26 17.10 0.59 -2.15
N THR A 27 17.32 1.90 -2.25
CA THR A 27 18.65 2.51 -2.25
C THR A 27 18.79 3.49 -1.08
N VAL A 28 19.78 3.26 -0.23
CA VAL A 28 20.13 4.16 0.87
C VAL A 28 21.15 5.19 0.39
N ILE A 29 20.83 6.47 0.51
CA ILE A 29 21.73 7.59 0.23
C ILE A 29 22.26 8.13 1.56
N VAL A 30 23.58 8.09 1.74
CA VAL A 30 24.26 8.44 2.99
C VAL A 30 25.03 9.76 2.86
N SER A 31 24.93 10.61 3.87
CA SER A 31 25.72 11.84 4.05
C SER A 31 26.28 11.91 5.47
N ASP A 32 27.18 12.87 5.71
CA ASP A 32 27.70 13.15 7.06
C ASP A 32 26.61 13.61 8.05
N SER A 33 25.47 14.08 7.53
CA SER A 33 24.32 14.56 8.31
C SER A 33 23.25 13.51 8.57
N GLY A 34 23.34 12.33 7.95
CA GLY A 34 22.35 11.27 8.10
C GLY A 34 22.17 10.44 6.84
N SER A 35 21.00 9.81 6.70
CA SER A 35 20.71 8.97 5.54
C SER A 35 19.24 9.07 5.16
N VAL A 36 18.97 8.89 3.88
CA VAL A 36 17.62 8.79 3.32
C VAL A 36 17.50 7.49 2.54
N VAL A 37 16.31 6.90 2.52
CA VAL A 37 16.03 5.69 1.75
C VAL A 37 15.12 6.06 0.60
N LEU A 38 15.53 5.70 -0.62
CA LEU A 38 14.70 5.78 -1.81
C LEU A 38 14.04 4.42 -2.04
N ILE A 39 12.72 4.45 -2.19
CA ILE A 39 11.87 3.29 -2.43
C ILE A 39 10.86 3.62 -3.54
N ASP A 40 10.42 2.61 -4.30
CA ASP A 40 9.31 2.77 -5.25
C ASP A 40 8.03 3.19 -4.50
N GLN A 41 7.27 4.11 -5.08
CA GLN A 41 6.08 4.65 -4.44
C GLN A 41 5.03 3.56 -4.15
N ARG A 42 4.84 2.60 -5.05
CA ARG A 42 3.84 1.53 -4.87
C ARG A 42 4.24 0.63 -3.71
N GLU A 43 5.53 0.32 -3.58
CA GLU A 43 6.05 -0.44 -2.44
C GLU A 43 5.85 0.31 -1.12
N TRP A 44 6.12 1.62 -1.11
CA TRP A 44 5.81 2.46 0.07
C TRP A 44 4.33 2.44 0.43
N ASP A 45 3.44 2.58 -0.55
CA ASP A 45 1.99 2.56 -0.34
C ASP A 45 1.52 1.19 0.19
N ASN A 46 2.08 0.09 -0.33
CA ASN A 46 1.82 -1.28 0.16
C ASN A 46 2.25 -1.47 1.61
N ILE A 47 3.45 -1.00 1.97
CA ILE A 47 3.96 -1.06 3.35
C ILE A 47 3.08 -0.24 4.28
N SER A 48 2.77 1.00 3.88
CA SER A 48 1.92 1.92 4.65
C SER A 48 0.53 1.35 4.90
N GLU A 49 -0.11 0.79 3.88
CA GLU A 49 -1.41 0.16 4.00
C GLU A 49 -1.37 -1.09 4.90
N THR A 50 -0.33 -1.92 4.77
CA THR A 50 -0.15 -3.10 5.61
C THR A 50 0.01 -2.71 7.09
N LEU A 51 0.78 -1.65 7.38
CA LEU A 51 0.92 -1.13 8.75
C LEU A 51 -0.39 -0.54 9.27
N ARG A 52 -1.16 0.14 8.42
CA ARG A 52 -2.50 0.65 8.76
C ARG A 52 -3.44 -0.49 9.14
N LEU A 53 -3.42 -1.58 8.37
CA LEU A 53 -4.21 -2.79 8.65
C LEU A 53 -3.79 -3.45 9.97
N PHE A 54 -2.49 -3.54 10.27
CA PHE A 54 -2.03 -4.09 11.55
C PHE A 54 -2.46 -3.26 12.76
N HIS A 55 -2.59 -1.94 12.60
CA HIS A 55 -3.09 -1.08 13.67
C HIS A 55 -4.58 -1.27 13.94
N ASP A 56 -5.38 -1.48 12.88
CA ASP A 56 -6.80 -1.80 12.99
C ASP A 56 -7.05 -3.30 13.17
N LYS A 57 -7.09 -3.72 14.44
CA LYS A 57 -7.34 -5.13 14.83
C LYS A 57 -8.62 -5.72 14.24
N LYS A 58 -9.66 -4.91 13.97
CA LYS A 58 -10.91 -5.42 13.38
C LYS A 58 -10.70 -5.76 11.91
N SER A 59 -10.10 -4.83 11.17
CA SER A 59 -9.76 -5.04 9.76
C SER A 59 -8.78 -6.20 9.57
N LEU A 60 -7.76 -6.31 10.42
CA LEU A 60 -6.82 -7.44 10.39
C LEU A 60 -7.52 -8.78 10.63
N LYS A 61 -8.39 -8.84 11.64
CA LYS A 61 -9.15 -10.06 11.96
C LYS A 61 -10.03 -10.49 10.77
N ALA A 62 -10.78 -9.55 10.20
CA ALA A 62 -11.62 -9.83 9.03
C ALA A 62 -10.78 -10.29 7.82
N LEU A 63 -9.58 -9.73 7.62
CA LEU A 63 -8.67 -10.13 6.57
C LEU A 63 -8.19 -11.58 6.76
N ILE A 64 -7.76 -11.95 7.96
CA ILE A 64 -7.30 -13.31 8.31
C ILE A 64 -8.45 -14.32 8.13
N GLU A 65 -9.62 -14.03 8.70
CA GLU A 65 -10.81 -14.89 8.54
C GLU A 65 -11.18 -15.07 7.07
N GLY A 66 -11.10 -14.02 6.26
CA GLY A 66 -11.32 -14.09 4.83
C GLY A 66 -10.31 -15.00 4.09
N HIS A 67 -9.04 -14.99 4.49
CA HIS A 67 -8.04 -15.93 3.96
C HIS A 67 -8.35 -17.37 4.37
N GLU A 68 -8.66 -17.63 5.64
CA GLU A 68 -8.99 -18.98 6.11
C GLU A 68 -10.20 -19.59 5.41
N VAL A 69 -11.23 -18.79 5.11
CA VAL A 69 -12.43 -19.24 4.39
C VAL A 69 -12.08 -19.57 2.93
N ARG A 70 -11.27 -18.73 2.26
CA ARG A 70 -10.80 -18.98 0.89
C ARG A 70 -9.91 -20.22 0.79
N ASP A 71 -9.02 -20.43 1.74
CA ASP A 71 -8.12 -21.60 1.77
C ASP A 71 -8.91 -22.92 1.92
N LYS A 72 -10.08 -22.87 2.55
CA LYS A 72 -11.02 -23.99 2.65
C LYS A 72 -11.88 -24.17 1.39
N GLY A 73 -11.71 -23.34 0.37
CA GLY A 73 -12.52 -23.33 -0.86
C GLY A 73 -13.96 -22.87 -0.65
N LEU A 74 -14.26 -22.26 0.50
CA LEU A 74 -15.59 -21.76 0.83
C LEU A 74 -15.74 -20.35 0.25
N ILE A 75 -16.93 -20.06 -0.28
CA ILE A 75 -17.29 -18.71 -0.71
C ILE A 75 -17.88 -17.99 0.52
N PRO A 76 -17.26 -16.90 1.01
CA PRO A 76 -17.82 -16.15 2.12
C PRO A 76 -19.22 -15.66 1.78
N THR A 77 -20.11 -15.64 2.76
CA THR A 77 -21.43 -15.03 2.61
C THR A 77 -21.25 -13.53 2.42
N SER A 78 -21.39 -13.05 1.18
CA SER A 78 -21.28 -11.64 0.83
C SER A 78 -22.67 -11.04 0.64
N ILE A 79 -22.86 -9.82 1.13
CA ILE A 79 -23.95 -8.96 0.70
C ILE A 79 -23.59 -8.33 -0.65
N THR A 80 -24.58 -8.01 -1.48
CA THR A 80 -24.30 -7.34 -2.76
C THR A 80 -23.86 -5.89 -2.54
N THR A 81 -23.29 -5.26 -3.56
CA THR A 81 -22.95 -3.83 -3.54
C THR A 81 -24.17 -2.96 -3.21
N GLU A 82 -25.34 -3.33 -3.72
CA GLU A 82 -26.59 -2.60 -3.51
C GLU A 82 -27.05 -2.72 -2.05
N GLU A 83 -26.88 -3.90 -1.44
CA GLU A 83 -27.20 -4.14 -0.04
C GLU A 83 -26.21 -3.45 0.91
N ALA A 84 -24.92 -3.38 0.54
CA ALA A 84 -23.89 -2.72 1.36
C ALA A 84 -24.03 -1.20 1.41
N PHE A 85 -24.51 -0.58 0.32
CA PHE A 85 -24.61 0.88 0.15
C PHE A 85 -26.05 1.37 -0.03
N TYR A 86 -27.03 0.63 0.53
CA TYR A 86 -28.46 0.90 0.37
C TYR A 86 -28.86 2.32 0.86
N ASP A 87 -28.17 2.82 1.87
CA ASP A 87 -28.37 4.13 2.49
C ASP A 87 -27.94 5.28 1.55
N LEU A 88 -26.82 5.12 0.84
CA LEU A 88 -26.31 6.10 -0.11
C LEU A 88 -27.22 6.26 -1.35
N GLN A 89 -27.92 5.21 -1.77
CA GLN A 89 -28.86 5.28 -2.91
C GLN A 89 -30.08 6.18 -2.59
N THR A 90 -30.50 6.22 -1.32
CA THR A 90 -31.67 7.01 -0.92
C THR A 90 -31.40 8.51 -0.84
N GLU A 91 -30.15 8.94 -0.63
CA GLU A 91 -29.80 10.36 -0.59
C GLU A 91 -29.73 11.00 -1.98
N TYR A 92 -29.24 10.27 -3.00
CA TYR A 92 -29.22 10.76 -4.38
C TYR A 92 -30.62 10.92 -4.98
N SER A 93 -31.59 10.09 -4.57
CA SER A 93 -32.99 10.22 -5.01
C SER A 93 -33.70 11.45 -4.41
N LYS A 94 -33.28 11.91 -3.22
CA LYS A 94 -33.87 13.08 -2.54
C LYS A 94 -33.35 14.43 -3.05
N LYS A 95 -32.19 14.48 -3.71
CA LYS A 95 -31.60 15.73 -4.25
C LYS A 95 -32.08 16.10 -5.66
N CYS A 96 -32.80 15.21 -6.35
CA CYS A 96 -33.37 15.45 -7.68
C CYS A 96 -34.90 15.60 -7.67
N LYS A 97 -35.45 16.33 -6.69
CA LYS A 97 -36.84 16.80 -6.70
C LYS A 97 -36.90 18.29 -6.44
#